data_AF-A0A453A143-F1
#
_entry.id   AF-A0A453A143-F1
#
_cell.length_a   1.000
_cell.length_b   1.000
_cell.length_c   1.000
_cell.angle_alpha   90.00
_cell.angle_beta   90.00
_cell.angle_gamma   90.00
#
_symmetry.space_group_name_H-M   'P 1'
#
loop_
_entity.id
_entity.type
_entity.pdbx_description
1 polymer ?
#
loop_
_entity_poly.entity_id
_entity_poly.type
_entity_poly.pdbx_seq_one_letter_code
_entity_poly.pdbx_strand_id
1 'polypeptide(L)'
;MQCTLAHRCYTIVQVWEHWTAGTVLEMADPSMNKSDALRCIHVGLLCIQGNPTDRPMMSTVAMMLGGDTFSLPAPSKPAFYSTNAGANSSTGSSMSIPSVQARS
;
A
#
# COMPACT_ATOMS: atom_id res chain seq x y z
N MET A 1 -10.71 -31.70 3.49
CA MET A 1 -9.87 -30.88 2.60
C MET A 1 -9.85 -29.47 3.17
N GLN A 2 -9.02 -29.22 4.19
CA GLN A 2 -8.79 -27.86 4.68
C GLN A 2 -8.07 -27.08 3.57
N CYS A 3 -8.76 -26.13 2.93
CA CYS A 3 -8.09 -25.06 2.23
C CYS A 3 -7.35 -24.23 3.28
N THR A 4 -6.04 -24.08 3.10
CA THR A 4 -5.09 -23.32 3.93
C THR A 4 -5.46 -21.83 3.96
N LEU A 5 -6.43 -21.49 4.79
CA LEU A 5 -6.87 -20.11 5.09
C LEU A 5 -5.88 -19.42 6.04
N ALA A 6 -4.63 -19.29 5.59
CA ALA A 6 -3.61 -18.49 6.26
C ALA A 6 -2.98 -17.52 5.24
N HIS A 7 -3.81 -16.83 4.47
CA HIS A 7 -3.35 -15.63 3.79
C HIS A 7 -3.02 -14.61 4.90
N ARG A 8 -1.73 -14.44 5.20
CA ARG A 8 -1.25 -13.39 6.11
C ARG A 8 -1.67 -12.05 5.49
N CYS A 9 -2.81 -11.53 5.92
CA CYS A 9 -3.24 -10.20 5.53
C CYS A 9 -2.46 -9.21 6.39
N TYR A 10 -1.46 -8.57 5.80
CA TYR A 10 -0.67 -7.56 6.49
C TYR A 10 -1.33 -6.20 6.34
N THR A 11 -1.30 -5.43 7.41
CA THR A 11 -1.66 -4.00 7.32
C THR A 11 -0.57 -3.24 6.57
N ILE A 12 -0.94 -2.15 5.89
CA ILE A 12 0.02 -1.24 5.22
C ILE A 12 1.11 -0.76 6.18
N VAL A 13 0.76 -0.58 7.46
CA VAL A 13 1.69 -0.22 8.54
C VAL A 13 2.75 -1.30 8.69
N GLN A 14 2.36 -2.56 8.86
CA GLN A 14 3.30 -3.69 8.98
C GLN A 14 4.18 -3.85 7.73
N VAL A 15 3.59 -3.73 6.53
CA VAL A 15 4.35 -3.78 5.27
C VAL A 15 5.45 -2.70 5.27
N TRP A 16 5.12 -1.49 5.72
CA TRP A 16 6.08 -0.40 5.81
C TRP A 16 7.19 -0.67 6.85
N GLU A 17 6.86 -1.20 8.03
CA GLU A 17 7.87 -1.54 9.05
C GLU A 17 8.89 -2.52 8.49
N HIS A 18 8.41 -3.61 7.88
CA HIS A 18 9.25 -4.61 7.23
C HIS A 18 10.02 -4.04 6.03
N TRP A 19 9.42 -3.13 5.26
CA TRP A 19 10.13 -2.41 4.19
C TRP A 19 11.31 -1.61 4.74
N THR A 20 11.09 -0.82 5.80
CA THR A 20 12.15 -0.03 6.44
C THR A 20 13.20 -0.87 7.15
N ALA A 21 12.82 -2.04 7.66
CA ALA A 21 13.71 -3.00 8.30
C ALA A 21 14.47 -3.89 7.29
N GLY A 22 14.13 -3.84 6.00
CA GLY A 22 14.72 -4.69 4.96
C GLY A 22 14.28 -6.16 5.00
N THR A 23 13.26 -6.50 5.79
CA THR A 23 12.73 -7.87 5.98
C THR A 23 11.45 -8.14 5.19
N VAL A 24 11.08 -7.24 4.28
CA VAL A 24 9.81 -7.29 3.53
C VAL A 24 9.63 -8.53 2.66
N LEU A 25 10.73 -9.17 2.24
CA LEU A 25 10.70 -10.43 1.51
C LEU A 25 10.21 -11.61 2.34
N GLU A 26 10.30 -11.56 3.67
CA GLU A 26 9.74 -12.58 4.56
C GLU A 26 8.20 -12.59 4.54
N MET A 27 7.60 -11.50 4.03
CA MET A 27 6.17 -11.36 3.84
C MET A 27 5.69 -11.81 2.46
N ALA A 28 6.62 -12.06 1.54
CA ALA A 28 6.28 -12.44 0.18
C ALA A 28 5.66 -13.84 0.13
N ASP A 29 4.74 -14.05 -0.79
CA ASP A 29 4.20 -15.37 -1.07
C ASP A 29 5.34 -16.30 -1.56
N PRO A 30 5.49 -17.52 -0.99
CA PRO A 30 6.53 -18.46 -1.40
C PRO A 30 6.47 -18.89 -2.88
N SER A 31 5.31 -18.77 -3.53
CA SER A 31 5.10 -19.09 -4.94
C SER A 31 5.56 -17.98 -5.89
N MET A 32 5.81 -16.77 -5.37
CA MET A 32 6.28 -15.63 -6.15
C MET A 32 7.80 -15.55 -6.14
N ASN A 33 8.41 -15.14 -7.26
CA ASN A 33 9.85 -14.87 -7.28
C ASN A 33 10.19 -13.66 -6.38
N LYS A 34 11.40 -13.62 -5.85
CA LYS A 34 11.79 -12.54 -4.92
C LYS A 34 11.89 -11.17 -5.61
N SER A 35 12.29 -11.14 -6.88
CA SER A 35 12.43 -9.91 -7.65
C SER A 35 11.08 -9.25 -7.93
N ASP A 36 10.08 -10.00 -8.37
CA ASP A 36 8.76 -9.44 -8.66
C ASP A 36 8.01 -9.17 -7.35
N ALA A 37 8.25 -9.97 -6.30
CA ALA A 37 7.75 -9.66 -4.96
C ALA A 37 8.21 -8.29 -4.48
N LEU A 38 9.53 -8.05 -4.48
CA LEU A 38 10.11 -6.77 -4.08
C LEU A 38 9.57 -5.62 -4.92
N ARG A 39 9.52 -5.81 -6.24
CA ARG A 39 9.01 -4.80 -7.18
C ARG A 39 7.53 -4.49 -6.94
N CYS A 40 6.68 -5.51 -6.79
CA CYS A 40 5.27 -5.35 -6.49
C CYS A 40 5.06 -4.58 -5.18
N ILE A 41 5.84 -4.89 -4.15
CA ILE A 41 5.76 -4.20 -2.86
C ILE A 41 6.23 -2.75 -2.99
N HIS A 42 7.35 -2.50 -3.67
CA HIS A 42 7.87 -1.16 -3.92
C HIS A 42 6.86 -0.28 -4.67
N VAL A 43 6.30 -0.80 -5.76
CA VAL A 43 5.28 -0.11 -6.56
C VAL A 43 4.01 0.09 -5.74
N GLY A 44 3.58 -0.91 -4.96
CA GLY A 44 2.44 -0.81 -4.05
C GLY A 44 2.59 0.31 -3.04
N LEU A 45 3.79 0.49 -2.46
CA LEU A 45 4.11 1.58 -1.55
C LEU A 45 4.13 2.95 -2.25
N LEU A 46 4.50 3.03 -3.53
CA LEU A 46 4.39 4.26 -4.34
C LEU A 46 2.93 4.63 -4.65
N CYS A 47 2.05 3.65 -4.83
CA CYS A 47 0.63 3.91 -5.11
C CYS A 47 -0.12 4.54 -3.93
N ILE A 48 0.36 4.35 -2.70
CA ILE A 48 -0.29 4.83 -1.47
C ILE A 48 0.44 6.01 -0.83
N GLN A 49 1.25 6.74 -1.61
CA GLN A 49 1.94 7.93 -1.14
C GLN A 49 0.93 8.96 -0.61
N GLY A 50 1.34 9.64 0.46
CA GLY A 50 0.50 10.62 1.14
C GLY A 50 0.15 11.81 0.27
N ASN A 51 1.12 12.30 -0.48
CA ASN A 51 0.94 13.34 -1.48
C ASN A 51 0.44 12.73 -2.80
N PRO A 52 -0.70 13.17 -3.35
CA PRO A 52 -1.21 12.68 -4.62
C PRO A 52 -0.25 12.84 -5.80
N THR A 53 0.62 13.85 -5.80
CA THR A 53 1.57 14.09 -6.91
C THR A 53 2.67 13.04 -6.98
N ASP A 54 2.92 12.34 -5.87
CA ASP A 54 3.97 11.32 -5.77
C ASP A 54 3.45 9.92 -6.15
N ARG A 55 2.14 9.80 -6.42
CA ARG A 55 1.53 8.55 -6.87
C ARG A 55 1.80 8.36 -8.35
N PRO A 56 2.36 7.21 -8.78
CA PRO A 56 2.60 6.95 -10.18
C PRO A 56 1.28 6.87 -10.97
N MET A 57 1.31 7.30 -12.23
CA MET A 57 0.19 7.08 -13.15
C MET A 57 -0.03 5.58 -13.37
N MET A 58 -1.27 5.16 -13.63
CA MET A 58 -1.59 3.74 -13.84
C MET A 58 -0.84 3.12 -15.03
N SER A 59 -0.59 3.89 -16.09
CA SER A 59 0.26 3.47 -17.22
C SER A 59 1.70 3.20 -16.77
N THR A 60 2.24 4.07 -15.92
CA THR A 60 3.56 3.91 -15.31
C THR A 60 3.60 2.68 -14.41
N VAL A 61 2.58 2.44 -13.59
CA VAL A 61 2.49 1.22 -12.75
C VAL A 61 2.56 -0.05 -13.60
N ALA A 62 1.82 -0.11 -14.72
CA ALA A 62 1.86 -1.26 -15.62
C ALA A 62 3.26 -1.49 -16.21
N MET A 63 3.94 -0.41 -16.62
CA MET A 63 5.33 -0.49 -17.10
C MET A 63 6.31 -0.94 -16.00
N MET A 64 6.18 -0.38 -14.79
CA MET A 64 7.02 -0.72 -13.64
C MET A 64 6.89 -2.18 -13.23
N LEU A 65 5.70 -2.79 -13.38
CA LEU A 65 5.45 -4.21 -13.11
C LEU A 65 5.87 -5.11 -14.28
N GLY A 66 5.84 -4.60 -15.52
CA GLY A 66 6.12 -5.33 -16.75
C GLY A 66 7.58 -5.77 -16.96
N GLY A 67 8.49 -5.37 -16.08
CA GLY A 67 9.89 -5.85 -16.12
C GLY A 67 10.89 -4.89 -16.76
N ASP A 68 10.43 -3.75 -17.28
CA ASP A 68 11.32 -2.72 -17.79
C ASP A 68 12.21 -2.17 -16.67
N THR A 69 13.49 -1.96 -16.97
CA THR A 69 14.47 -1.42 -16.00
C THR A 69 14.18 0.05 -15.74
N PHE A 70 13.27 0.30 -14.81
CA PHE A 70 12.96 1.64 -14.32
C PHE A 70 13.72 1.90 -13.02
N SER A 71 14.40 3.04 -12.94
CA SER A 71 14.86 3.57 -11.65
C SER A 71 13.62 4.06 -10.91
N LEU A 72 13.15 3.27 -9.95
CA LEU A 72 11.98 3.62 -9.14
C LEU A 72 12.44 4.57 -8.02
N PRO A 73 11.74 5.70 -7.79
CA PRO A 73 12.01 6.54 -6.64
C PRO A 73 11.75 5.73 -5.36
N ALA A 74 12.50 6.03 -4.30
CA ALA A 74 12.27 5.40 -3.00
C ALA A 74 10.89 5.82 -2.45
N PRO A 75 10.05 4.87 -1.97
CA PRO A 75 8.77 5.22 -1.40
C PRO A 75 8.98 6.02 -0.10
N SER A 76 8.13 7.01 0.13
CA SER A 76 8.10 7.77 1.39
C SER A 76 7.10 7.15 2.38
N LYS A 77 7.21 7.55 3.65
CA LYS A 77 6.37 7.05 4.74
C LYS A 77 4.88 7.23 4.39
N PRO A 78 4.04 6.18 4.48
CA PRO A 78 2.62 6.29 4.20
C PRO A 78 1.96 7.37 5.05
N ALA A 79 1.04 8.15 4.48
CA ALA A 79 0.32 9.21 5.19
C ALA A 79 -0.38 8.71 6.48
N PHE A 80 -0.77 7.44 6.50
CA PHE A 80 -1.44 6.78 7.63
C PHE A 80 -0.58 6.70 8.91
N TYR A 81 0.74 6.87 8.81
CA TYR A 81 1.61 6.98 10.00
C TYR A 81 1.57 8.35 10.67
N SER A 82 0.82 9.31 10.13
CA SER A 82 0.56 10.57 10.80
C SER A 82 -0.57 10.37 11.81
N THR A 83 -0.23 9.79 12.96
CA THR A 83 -1.07 9.95 14.15
C THR A 83 -1.20 11.45 14.40
N ASN A 84 -2.43 11.96 14.38
CA ASN A 84 -2.76 13.29 14.87
C ASN A 84 -2.38 13.39 16.36
N ALA A 85 -1.11 13.63 16.65
CA ALA A 85 -0.64 13.96 17.98
C ALA A 85 -0.83 15.47 18.18
N GLY A 86 -2.03 15.84 18.67
CA GLY A 86 -2.27 17.08 19.39
C GLY A 86 -2.62 18.32 18.58
N ALA A 87 -3.91 18.48 18.27
CA ALA A 87 -4.56 19.79 18.34
C ALA A 87 -6.02 19.59 18.74
N ASN A 88 -6.33 19.81 20.02
CA ASN A 88 -7.69 19.99 20.50
C ASN A 88 -8.34 21.11 19.71
N SER A 89 -9.33 20.79 18.88
CA SER A 89 -10.29 21.76 18.35
C SER A 89 -11.58 20.99 18.03
N SER A 90 -12.56 21.19 18.89
CA SER A 90 -13.89 20.61 18.84
C SER A 90 -14.59 20.95 17.52
N THR A 91 -14.73 20.00 16.61
CA THR A 91 -15.85 20.01 15.66
C THR A 91 -16.24 18.58 15.34
N GLY A 92 -17.32 18.11 15.96
CA GLY A 92 -17.96 16.87 15.56
C GLY A 92 -18.42 17.00 14.11
N SER A 93 -18.06 16.04 13.28
CA SER A 93 -18.70 15.84 11.99
C SER A 93 -18.85 14.34 11.80
N SER A 94 -20.06 13.89 12.12
CA SER A 94 -20.56 12.56 11.82
C SER A 94 -20.32 12.27 10.34
N MET A 95 -19.54 11.24 10.04
CA MET A 95 -19.26 10.82 8.67
C MET A 95 -20.49 10.06 8.16
N SER A 96 -21.45 10.78 7.59
CA SER A 96 -22.60 10.17 6.92
C SER A 96 -22.12 9.51 5.61
N ILE A 97 -22.12 8.18 5.58
CA ILE A 97 -21.95 7.40 4.36
C ILE A 97 -23.18 7.65 3.46
N PRO A 98 -23.04 8.13 2.21
CA PRO A 98 -24.17 8.23 1.30
C PRO A 98 -24.59 6.84 0.83
N SER A 99 -25.85 6.47 1.09
CA SER A 99 -26.48 5.26 0.56
C SER A 99 -26.52 5.31 -0.97
N VAL A 100 -25.83 4.38 -1.63
CA VAL A 100 -25.99 4.12 -3.06
C VAL A 100 -27.34 3.44 -3.29
N GLN A 101 -28.32 4.15 -3.88
CA GLN A 101 -29.56 3.54 -4.35
C GLN A 101 -29.34 2.89 -5.72
N ALA A 102 -29.66 1.59 -5.81
CA ALA A 102 -29.83 0.88 -7.06
C ALA A 102 -31.09 1.40 -7.78
N ARG A 103 -30.95 1.82 -9.04
CA ARG A 103 -32.06 2.23 -9.89
C ARG A 103 -32.51 1.04 -10.74
N SER A 104 -33.82 0.82 -10.74
CA SER A 104 -34.56 -0.25 -11.44
C SER A 104 -34.35 -0.25 -12.94
#